data_AF-A0A380ZDH2-F1
#
_entry.id   AF-A0A380ZDH2-F1
#
_cell.length_a   1.000
_cell.length_b   1.000
_cell.length_c   1.000
_cell.angle_alpha   90.00
_cell.angle_beta   90.00
_cell.angle_gamma   90.00
#
_symmetry.space_group_name_H-M   'P 1'
#
loop_
_entity.id
_entity.type
_entity.pdbx_description
1 polymer ?
#
loop_
_entity_poly.entity_id
_entity_poly.type
_entity_poly.pdbx_seq_one_letter_code
_entity_poly.pdbx_strand_id
1 'polypeptide(L)'
;MRDLVGQGLGKGSFIPGSDAIEQVKTLLDRGAEYAKAHNLPFGEPLSEEQLASLEAPMVIYVRQQVKGMDVYAPVLYIPKKERSSFVSAGALIMGDDVNITSQNTSNSTISNSGRISATHNLSVHGGDILAQGGHFAAGGDAVILAEKNIRFDAGRTSVEGVETVLNTDALSVKGDASVIAKQEISMQTNSSKFGIVLLTPDDIG
;
A
#
# COMPACT_ATOMS: atom_id res chain seq x y z
N MET A 1 -18.51 -30.57 -14.57
CA MET A 1 -18.65 -29.10 -14.58
C MET A 1 -18.80 -28.61 -13.14
N ARG A 2 -17.72 -28.08 -12.56
CA ARG A 2 -17.69 -27.42 -11.24
C ARG A 2 -16.73 -26.22 -11.36
N ASP A 3 -17.02 -25.35 -12.31
CA ASP A 3 -16.52 -23.98 -12.31
C ASP A 3 -17.61 -23.16 -11.66
N LEU A 4 -17.34 -22.60 -10.47
CA LEU A 4 -18.04 -21.47 -9.83
C LEU A 4 -17.65 -21.41 -8.34
N VAL A 5 -16.39 -21.08 -8.04
CA VAL A 5 -16.02 -20.40 -6.78
C VAL A 5 -14.70 -19.67 -7.01
N GLY A 6 -14.68 -18.34 -6.81
CA GLY A 6 -13.43 -17.57 -6.84
C GLY A 6 -13.52 -16.13 -7.33
N GLN A 7 -14.69 -15.61 -7.72
CA GLN A 7 -14.90 -14.17 -7.98
C GLN A 7 -15.28 -13.40 -6.70
N GLY A 8 -14.75 -13.80 -5.55
CA GLY A 8 -14.89 -13.03 -4.33
C GLY A 8 -13.53 -12.45 -4.00
N LEU A 9 -13.47 -11.12 -3.92
CA LEU A 9 -12.29 -10.31 -3.61
C LEU A 9 -11.43 -10.04 -4.85
N GLY A 10 -11.49 -8.80 -5.33
CA GLY A 10 -10.73 -8.33 -6.49
C GLY A 10 -9.22 -8.54 -6.36
N LYS A 11 -8.51 -8.40 -7.48
CA LYS A 11 -7.07 -8.67 -7.70
C LYS A 11 -6.09 -7.78 -6.91
N GLY A 12 -6.45 -7.31 -5.72
CA GLY A 12 -5.58 -6.53 -4.82
C GLY A 12 -5.26 -7.36 -3.57
N SER A 13 -4.02 -7.84 -3.48
CA SER A 13 -3.52 -8.56 -2.30
C SER A 13 -3.44 -7.58 -1.12
N PHE A 14 -4.08 -7.92 0.01
CA PHE A 14 -4.18 -7.03 1.18
C PHE A 14 -2.87 -6.89 1.97
N ILE A 15 -1.92 -7.80 1.75
CA ILE A 15 -0.54 -7.69 2.18
C ILE A 15 0.30 -7.89 0.92
N PRO A 16 1.33 -7.08 0.63
CA PRO A 16 2.12 -7.33 -0.56
C PRO A 16 3.04 -8.56 -0.34
N GLY A 17 3.32 -9.37 -1.36
CA GLY A 17 4.43 -10.34 -1.46
C GLY A 17 4.16 -11.85 -1.36
N SER A 18 2.92 -12.33 -1.48
CA SER A 18 2.64 -13.77 -1.46
C SER A 18 1.38 -14.11 -2.24
N ASP A 19 1.28 -15.33 -2.75
CA ASP A 19 0.08 -15.85 -3.40
C ASP A 19 -1.17 -15.44 -2.60
N ALA A 20 -2.14 -14.79 -3.25
CA ALA A 20 -3.35 -14.28 -2.58
C ALA A 20 -4.06 -15.37 -1.73
N ILE A 21 -3.88 -16.65 -2.11
CA ILE A 21 -4.33 -17.82 -1.38
C ILE A 21 -3.53 -18.06 -0.10
N GLU A 22 -2.19 -18.00 -0.16
CA GLU A 22 -1.32 -18.15 1.02
C GLU A 22 -1.49 -16.99 2.00
N GLN A 23 -1.79 -15.79 1.52
CA GLN A 23 -2.05 -14.65 2.37
C GLN A 23 -3.35 -14.74 3.13
N VAL A 24 -4.44 -15.08 2.42
CA VAL A 24 -5.73 -15.31 3.07
C VAL A 24 -5.59 -16.46 4.06
N LYS A 25 -4.85 -17.52 3.71
CA LYS A 25 -4.54 -18.61 4.64
C LYS A 25 -3.78 -18.10 5.87
N THR A 26 -2.77 -17.27 5.72
CA THR A 26 -2.01 -16.72 6.86
C THR A 26 -2.88 -15.84 7.76
N LEU A 27 -3.77 -15.03 7.17
CA LEU A 27 -4.74 -14.22 7.92
C LEU A 27 -5.76 -15.08 8.66
N LEU A 28 -6.19 -16.19 8.05
CA LEU A 28 -7.10 -17.17 8.65
C LEU A 28 -6.42 -17.97 9.77
N ASP A 29 -5.17 -18.41 9.56
CA ASP A 29 -4.37 -19.15 10.54
C ASP A 29 -4.14 -18.27 11.78
N ARG A 30 -3.78 -17.00 11.59
CA ARG A 30 -3.68 -16.02 12.70
C ARG A 30 -5.00 -15.78 13.41
N GLY A 31 -6.10 -15.71 12.66
CA GLY A 31 -7.45 -15.57 13.24
C GLY A 31 -7.82 -16.79 14.09
N ALA A 32 -7.50 -17.99 13.63
CA ALA A 32 -7.74 -19.24 14.36
C ALA A 32 -6.85 -19.36 15.61
N GLU A 33 -5.57 -18.97 15.52
CA GLU A 33 -4.65 -18.91 16.65
C GLU A 33 -5.13 -17.90 17.71
N TYR A 34 -5.53 -16.70 17.28
CA TYR A 34 -6.05 -15.68 18.18
C TYR A 34 -7.35 -16.12 18.87
N ALA A 35 -8.29 -16.70 18.10
CA ALA A 35 -9.54 -17.22 18.65
C ALA A 35 -9.28 -18.30 19.70
N LYS A 36 -8.31 -19.19 19.46
CA LYS A 36 -7.90 -20.23 20.41
C LYS A 36 -7.22 -19.64 21.65
N ALA A 37 -6.32 -18.67 21.48
CA ALA A 37 -5.59 -18.04 22.57
C ALA A 37 -6.50 -17.21 23.49
N HIS A 38 -7.52 -16.55 22.92
CA HIS A 38 -8.45 -15.69 23.65
C HIS A 38 -9.81 -16.35 23.96
N ASN A 39 -9.95 -17.65 23.70
CA ASN A 39 -11.20 -18.41 23.87
C ASN A 39 -12.41 -17.72 23.20
N LEU A 40 -12.20 -17.12 22.03
CA LEU A 40 -13.26 -16.43 21.28
C LEU A 40 -14.27 -17.46 20.77
N PRO A 41 -15.57 -17.33 21.09
CA PRO A 41 -16.59 -18.23 20.59
C PRO A 41 -16.68 -18.18 19.07
N PHE A 42 -16.84 -19.33 18.43
CA PHE A 42 -16.96 -19.39 16.98
C PHE A 42 -18.20 -18.62 16.51
N GLY A 43 -18.01 -17.66 15.62
CA GLY A 43 -19.10 -16.82 15.10
C GLY A 43 -19.34 -15.53 15.85
N GLU A 44 -18.61 -15.23 16.93
CA GLU A 44 -18.70 -13.95 17.61
C GLU A 44 -17.68 -12.93 17.08
N PRO A 45 -18.06 -11.64 16.98
CA PRO A 45 -17.12 -10.58 16.65
C PRO A 45 -16.15 -10.31 17.81
N LEU A 46 -15.00 -9.69 17.51
CA LEU A 46 -14.11 -9.19 18.57
C LEU A 46 -14.80 -8.08 19.36
N SER A 47 -14.58 -8.06 20.68
CA SER A 47 -14.93 -6.90 21.49
C SER A 47 -14.06 -5.69 21.15
N GLU A 48 -14.53 -4.49 21.48
CA GLU A 48 -13.76 -3.26 21.24
C GLU A 48 -12.40 -3.27 21.95
N GLU A 49 -12.33 -3.88 23.14
CA GLU A 49 -11.10 -4.05 23.92
C GLU A 49 -10.11 -4.99 23.20
N GLN A 50 -10.58 -6.14 22.72
CA GLN A 50 -9.78 -7.10 21.95
C GLN A 50 -9.27 -6.50 20.64
N LEU A 51 -10.10 -5.70 19.97
CA LEU A 51 -9.71 -4.97 18.75
C LEU A 51 -8.70 -3.86 19.05
N ALA A 52 -8.80 -3.20 20.20
CA ALA A 52 -7.86 -2.15 20.61
C ALA A 52 -6.48 -2.71 20.97
N SER A 53 -6.41 -3.94 21.51
CA SER A 53 -5.16 -4.64 21.81
C SER A 53 -4.60 -5.44 20.63
N LEU A 54 -5.22 -5.35 19.44
CA LEU A 54 -4.81 -6.13 18.29
C LEU A 54 -3.43 -5.69 17.79
N GLU A 55 -2.49 -6.61 17.68
CA GLU A 55 -1.10 -6.32 17.26
C GLU A 55 -0.84 -6.64 15.78
N ALA A 56 -1.63 -7.54 15.18
CA ALA A 56 -1.47 -7.98 13.80
C ALA A 56 -2.84 -8.18 13.10
N PRO A 57 -2.91 -8.02 11.76
CA PRO A 57 -4.14 -8.22 11.00
C PRO A 57 -4.52 -9.70 10.94
N MET A 58 -5.83 -9.99 11.02
CA MET A 58 -6.37 -11.35 11.00
C MET A 58 -7.80 -11.40 10.43
N VAL A 59 -8.23 -12.58 9.99
CA VAL A 59 -9.61 -12.83 9.51
C VAL A 59 -10.31 -13.80 10.44
N ILE A 60 -11.51 -13.44 10.92
CA ILE A 60 -12.37 -14.30 11.73
C ILE A 60 -13.75 -14.43 11.10
N TYR A 61 -14.33 -15.63 11.16
CA TYR A 61 -15.71 -15.88 10.73
C TYR A 61 -16.70 -15.43 11.80
N VAL A 62 -17.52 -14.43 11.45
CA VAL A 62 -18.55 -13.88 12.33
C VAL A 62 -19.92 -14.26 11.78
N ARG A 63 -20.85 -14.60 12.69
CA ARG A 63 -22.24 -14.90 12.35
C ARG A 63 -22.94 -13.61 11.90
N GLN A 64 -23.51 -13.64 10.72
CA GLN A 64 -24.30 -12.56 10.15
C GLN A 64 -25.67 -13.10 9.73
N GLN A 65 -26.72 -12.35 10.05
CA GLN A 65 -28.07 -12.62 9.61
C GLN A 65 -28.26 -12.03 8.21
N VAL A 66 -28.26 -12.87 7.18
CA VAL A 66 -28.48 -12.45 5.80
C VAL A 66 -29.76 -13.08 5.30
N LYS A 67 -30.77 -12.24 5.01
CA LYS A 67 -32.10 -12.68 4.54
C LYS A 67 -32.78 -13.71 5.46
N GLY A 68 -32.61 -13.57 6.78
CA GLY A 68 -33.20 -14.47 7.78
C GLY A 68 -32.48 -15.81 7.94
N MET A 69 -31.30 -15.98 7.35
CA MET A 69 -30.42 -17.14 7.53
C MET A 69 -29.14 -16.71 8.25
N ASP A 70 -28.72 -17.51 9.24
CA ASP A 70 -27.42 -17.35 9.88
C ASP A 70 -26.32 -17.87 8.94
N VAL A 71 -25.47 -16.96 8.47
CA VAL A 71 -24.28 -17.28 7.67
C VAL A 71 -23.03 -16.85 8.40
N TYR A 72 -21.92 -17.55 8.18
CA TYR A 72 -20.62 -17.16 8.72
C TYR A 72 -19.83 -16.47 7.62
N ALA A 73 -19.57 -15.17 7.80
CA ALA A 73 -18.83 -14.36 6.84
C ALA A 73 -17.44 -14.03 7.39
N PRO A 74 -16.38 -14.07 6.55
CA PRO A 74 -15.04 -13.68 6.97
C PRO A 74 -14.98 -12.16 7.19
N VAL A 75 -14.52 -11.76 8.37
CA VAL A 75 -14.34 -10.36 8.77
C VAL A 75 -12.85 -10.11 9.01
N LEU A 76 -12.28 -9.12 8.32
CA LEU A 76 -10.89 -8.68 8.49
C LEU A 76 -10.79 -7.64 9.60
N TYR A 77 -9.96 -7.92 10.61
CA TYR A 77 -9.64 -7.00 11.69
C TYR A 77 -8.21 -6.46 11.50
N ILE A 78 -8.07 -5.13 11.57
CA ILE A 78 -6.79 -4.41 11.34
C ILE A 78 -6.45 -3.59 12.60
N PRO A 79 -5.22 -3.72 13.15
CA PRO A 79 -4.74 -2.92 14.29
C PRO A 79 -4.87 -1.41 14.08
N LYS A 80 -5.10 -0.64 15.15
CA LYS A 80 -5.17 0.82 15.08
C LYS A 80 -3.87 1.46 14.55
N LYS A 81 -2.71 0.95 14.94
CA LYS A 81 -1.40 1.43 14.49
C LYS A 81 -1.23 1.31 12.98
N GLU A 82 -1.68 0.21 12.42
CA GLU A 82 -1.69 -0.03 10.98
C GLU A 82 -2.76 0.83 10.29
N ARG A 83 -3.97 0.96 10.86
CA ARG A 83 -5.04 1.84 10.34
C ARG A 83 -4.59 3.28 10.16
N SER A 84 -3.74 3.85 11.02
CA SER A 84 -3.22 5.20 10.82
C SER A 84 -2.36 5.33 9.56
N SER A 85 -1.61 4.29 9.16
CA SER A 85 -0.87 4.25 7.89
C SER A 85 -1.81 4.06 6.68
N PHE A 86 -2.92 3.33 6.88
CA PHE A 86 -3.96 3.12 5.86
C PHE A 86 -4.85 4.34 5.61
N VAL A 87 -5.14 5.13 6.66
CA VAL A 87 -6.13 6.23 6.62
C VAL A 87 -5.49 7.58 6.27
N SER A 88 -4.22 7.81 6.63
CA SER A 88 -3.55 9.11 6.36
C SER A 88 -3.21 9.34 4.89
N ALA A 89 -3.07 8.28 4.10
CA ALA A 89 -2.74 8.37 2.68
C ALA A 89 -3.96 8.54 1.75
N GLY A 90 -5.19 8.32 2.25
CA GLY A 90 -6.44 8.44 1.46
C GLY A 90 -6.67 7.38 0.37
N ALA A 91 -5.62 6.91 -0.30
CA ALA A 91 -5.63 5.83 -1.29
C ALA A 91 -4.42 4.89 -1.10
N LEU A 92 -4.61 3.59 -1.36
CA LEU A 92 -3.56 2.58 -1.22
C LEU A 92 -3.51 1.64 -2.43
N ILE A 93 -2.31 1.47 -2.98
CA ILE A 93 -1.99 0.45 -3.98
C ILE A 93 -0.95 -0.49 -3.36
N MET A 94 -1.27 -1.77 -3.26
CA MET A 94 -0.37 -2.81 -2.73
C MET A 94 -0.31 -4.01 -3.69
N GLY A 95 0.89 -4.59 -3.82
CA GLY A 95 1.12 -5.82 -4.57
C GLY A 95 2.51 -6.39 -4.31
N ASP A 96 2.74 -7.65 -4.68
CA ASP A 96 4.03 -8.32 -4.52
C ASP A 96 5.12 -7.53 -5.26
N ASP A 97 4.93 -7.34 -6.56
CA ASP A 97 5.63 -6.37 -7.39
C ASP A 97 4.62 -5.35 -7.91
N VAL A 98 4.99 -4.08 -7.90
CA VAL A 98 4.13 -2.99 -8.40
C VAL A 98 4.82 -2.36 -9.59
N ASN A 99 4.24 -2.49 -10.78
CA ASN A 99 4.71 -1.80 -11.98
C ASN A 99 3.65 -0.82 -12.47
N ILE A 100 4.02 0.46 -12.53
CA ILE A 100 3.16 1.54 -13.02
C ILE A 100 3.84 2.14 -14.25
N THR A 101 3.28 1.90 -15.43
CA THR A 101 3.79 2.46 -16.67
C THR A 101 2.70 3.26 -17.35
N SER A 102 3.00 4.50 -17.70
CA SER A 102 2.10 5.30 -18.52
C SER A 102 2.23 4.96 -20.00
N GLN A 103 1.10 4.87 -20.71
CA GLN A 103 1.07 4.48 -22.13
C GLN A 103 1.78 5.48 -23.06
N ASN A 104 1.86 6.76 -22.67
CA ASN A 104 2.60 7.78 -23.41
C ASN A 104 3.50 8.57 -22.47
N THR A 105 4.74 8.15 -22.35
CA THR A 105 5.71 8.76 -21.44
C THR A 105 6.19 10.15 -21.91
N SER A 106 5.88 10.58 -23.14
CA SER A 106 6.25 11.93 -23.61
C SER A 106 5.33 13.05 -23.10
N ASN A 107 4.10 12.74 -22.69
CA ASN A 107 3.11 13.75 -22.28
C ASN A 107 2.18 13.33 -21.14
N SER A 108 2.52 12.27 -20.42
CA SER A 108 1.72 11.81 -19.28
C SER A 108 2.31 12.23 -17.95
N THR A 109 1.42 12.34 -16.96
CA THR A 109 1.79 12.60 -15.58
C THR A 109 1.24 11.49 -14.70
N ILE A 110 2.12 10.86 -13.93
CA ILE A 110 1.75 9.94 -12.85
C ILE A 110 1.67 10.78 -11.58
N SER A 111 0.47 10.93 -11.01
CA SER A 111 0.28 11.62 -9.73
C SER A 111 -0.03 10.62 -8.63
N ASN A 112 0.72 10.68 -7.53
CA ASN A 112 0.48 9.90 -6.33
C ASN A 112 0.25 10.81 -5.13
N SER A 113 -0.95 10.77 -4.55
CA SER A 113 -1.28 11.43 -3.29
C SER A 113 -1.51 10.45 -2.14
N GLY A 114 -1.36 9.15 -2.41
CA GLY A 114 -1.55 8.08 -1.44
C GLY A 114 -0.34 7.17 -1.30
N ARG A 115 -0.54 5.96 -0.81
CA ARG A 115 0.54 5.01 -0.59
C ARG A 115 0.59 3.99 -1.72
N ILE A 116 1.76 3.79 -2.30
CA ILE A 116 2.06 2.73 -3.27
C ILE A 116 3.11 1.84 -2.62
N SER A 117 2.83 0.57 -2.41
CA SER A 117 3.70 -0.32 -1.65
C SER A 117 3.86 -1.69 -2.33
N ALA A 118 5.10 -2.02 -2.68
CA ALA A 118 5.53 -3.33 -3.14
C ALA A 118 6.24 -4.10 -2.02
N THR A 119 6.08 -5.42 -1.95
CA THR A 119 6.87 -6.24 -1.00
C THR A 119 8.18 -6.71 -1.59
N HIS A 120 8.21 -6.97 -2.89
CA HIS A 120 9.41 -7.15 -3.67
C HIS A 120 9.72 -5.82 -4.35
N ASN A 121 9.51 -5.69 -5.66
CA ASN A 121 10.03 -4.57 -6.41
C ASN A 121 8.96 -3.55 -6.80
N LEU A 122 9.35 -2.28 -6.80
CA LEU A 122 8.54 -1.17 -7.29
C LEU A 122 9.17 -0.60 -8.57
N SER A 123 8.40 -0.52 -9.65
CA SER A 123 8.78 0.15 -10.89
C SER A 123 7.74 1.19 -11.26
N VAL A 124 8.17 2.43 -11.49
CA VAL A 124 7.31 3.52 -11.93
C VAL A 124 7.96 4.19 -13.14
N HIS A 125 7.27 4.18 -14.29
CA HIS A 125 7.74 4.80 -15.52
C HIS A 125 6.67 5.70 -16.13
N GLY A 126 6.96 7.00 -16.22
CA GLY A 126 6.04 7.99 -16.76
C GLY A 126 6.76 9.16 -17.43
N GLY A 127 5.98 10.14 -17.89
CA GLY A 127 6.56 11.40 -18.36
C GLY A 127 7.00 12.29 -17.23
N ASP A 128 6.01 12.82 -16.50
CA ASP A 128 6.21 13.49 -15.23
C ASP A 128 5.73 12.59 -14.10
N ILE A 129 6.46 12.54 -12.99
CA ILE A 129 6.06 11.82 -11.77
C ILE A 129 5.94 12.82 -10.64
N LEU A 130 4.74 12.92 -10.07
CA LEU A 130 4.40 13.89 -9.04
C LEU A 130 3.84 13.16 -7.82
N ALA A 131 4.55 13.19 -6.70
CA ALA A 131 4.08 12.68 -5.42
C ALA A 131 3.66 13.86 -4.54
N GLN A 132 2.37 14.05 -4.25
CA GLN A 132 1.86 15.14 -3.41
C GLN A 132 1.33 14.57 -2.10
N GLY A 133 2.23 14.39 -1.12
CA GLY A 133 1.95 13.61 0.09
C GLY A 133 1.87 12.10 -0.15
N GLY A 134 2.13 11.68 -1.38
CA GLY A 134 2.19 10.28 -1.76
C GLY A 134 3.49 9.63 -1.30
N HIS A 135 3.38 8.38 -0.85
CA HIS A 135 4.50 7.56 -0.40
C HIS A 135 4.69 6.36 -1.31
N PHE A 136 5.91 6.16 -1.78
CA PHE A 136 6.34 4.96 -2.49
C PHE A 136 7.12 4.04 -1.55
N ALA A 137 6.76 2.77 -1.47
CA ALA A 137 7.43 1.78 -0.64
C ALA A 137 7.80 0.53 -1.43
N ALA A 138 8.99 0.02 -1.20
CA ALA A 138 9.45 -1.27 -1.74
C ALA A 138 10.17 -2.08 -0.66
N GLY A 139 9.79 -3.35 -0.51
CA GLY A 139 10.47 -4.29 0.37
C GLY A 139 11.72 -4.93 -0.24
N GLY A 140 11.89 -4.84 -1.56
CA GLY A 140 13.10 -5.09 -2.34
C GLY A 140 13.60 -3.79 -2.97
N ASP A 141 13.78 -3.77 -4.29
CA ASP A 141 14.31 -2.61 -5.03
C ASP A 141 13.21 -1.67 -5.53
N ALA A 142 13.53 -0.39 -5.70
CA ALA A 142 12.64 0.59 -6.31
C ALA A 142 13.31 1.33 -7.45
N VAL A 143 12.62 1.41 -8.59
CA VAL A 143 13.02 2.17 -9.78
C VAL A 143 11.92 3.17 -10.12
N ILE A 144 12.24 4.46 -10.13
CA ILE A 144 11.35 5.53 -10.54
C ILE A 144 12.00 6.29 -11.70
N LEU A 145 11.43 6.16 -12.89
CA LEU A 145 11.92 6.73 -14.14
C LEU A 145 10.91 7.73 -14.72
N ALA A 146 11.34 8.98 -14.90
CA ALA A 146 10.57 10.01 -15.58
C ALA A 146 11.29 10.49 -16.85
N GLU A 147 10.55 10.57 -17.97
CA GLU A 147 11.06 11.17 -19.21
C GLU A 147 11.24 12.69 -19.12
N LYS A 148 10.65 13.32 -18.10
CA LYS A 148 10.76 14.75 -17.84
C LYS A 148 11.14 14.98 -16.38
N ASN A 149 10.16 15.17 -15.50
CA ASN A 149 10.40 15.66 -14.14
C ASN A 149 9.91 14.67 -13.10
N ILE A 150 10.61 14.62 -11.96
CA ILE A 150 10.15 13.97 -10.74
C ILE A 150 10.00 15.04 -9.67
N ARG A 151 8.84 15.10 -9.03
CA ARG A 151 8.58 16.00 -7.91
C ARG A 151 7.98 15.23 -6.75
N PHE A 152 8.61 15.33 -5.59
CA PHE A 152 8.10 14.83 -4.33
C PHE A 152 7.75 16.00 -3.43
N ASP A 153 6.48 16.36 -3.38
CA ASP A 153 5.92 17.36 -2.50
C ASP A 153 5.38 16.71 -1.22
N ALA A 154 5.58 17.37 -0.08
CA ALA A 154 4.90 16.98 1.14
C ALA A 154 3.38 17.13 1.00
N GLY A 155 2.62 16.25 1.65
CA GLY A 155 1.18 16.36 1.71
C GLY A 155 0.80 17.61 2.48
N ARG A 156 -0.35 18.20 2.17
CA ARG A 156 -0.89 19.34 2.91
C ARG A 156 -2.31 19.01 3.34
N THR A 157 -2.65 19.40 4.56
CA THR A 157 -4.02 19.29 5.09
C THR A 157 -4.38 20.55 5.83
N SER A 158 -5.64 20.95 5.76
CA SER A 158 -6.15 22.11 6.51
C SER A 158 -6.87 21.61 7.75
N VAL A 159 -6.37 21.98 8.93
CA VAL A 159 -7.05 21.76 10.20
C VAL A 159 -7.52 23.11 10.70
N GLU A 160 -8.83 23.32 10.75
CA GLU A 160 -9.44 24.57 11.22
C GLU A 160 -8.96 25.84 10.48
N GLY A 161 -8.64 25.71 9.17
CA GLY A 161 -8.14 26.82 8.35
C GLY A 161 -6.64 27.06 8.45
N VAL A 162 -5.92 26.26 9.25
CA VAL A 162 -4.46 26.23 9.31
C VAL A 162 -3.92 25.13 8.40
N GLU A 163 -3.21 25.53 7.35
CA GLU A 163 -2.47 24.60 6.49
C GLU A 163 -1.33 23.95 7.28
N THR A 164 -1.40 22.63 7.41
CA THR A 164 -0.41 21.79 8.07
C THR A 164 0.27 20.91 7.02
N VAL A 165 1.59 20.91 7.02
CA VAL A 165 2.39 20.03 6.17
C VAL A 165 2.42 18.63 6.77
N LEU A 166 1.94 17.65 6.02
CA LEU A 166 2.07 16.23 6.33
C LEU A 166 3.48 15.80 5.98
N ASN A 167 4.26 15.51 7.01
CA ASN A 167 5.64 15.11 6.86
C ASN A 167 5.71 13.61 6.51
N THR A 168 5.41 13.28 5.25
CA THR A 168 5.35 11.91 4.72
C THR A 168 6.63 11.58 3.94
N ASP A 169 7.31 10.48 4.26
CA ASP A 169 8.44 10.05 3.42
C ASP A 169 8.01 9.92 1.96
N ALA A 170 8.80 10.41 1.01
CA ALA A 170 8.51 10.24 -0.42
C ALA A 170 8.69 8.80 -0.87
N LEU A 171 9.77 8.17 -0.40
CA LEU A 171 10.23 6.87 -0.84
C LEU A 171 10.86 6.12 0.34
N SER A 172 10.46 4.87 0.54
CA SER A 172 11.03 3.96 1.54
C SER A 172 11.37 2.63 0.87
N VAL A 173 12.66 2.28 0.85
CA VAL A 173 13.16 1.08 0.15
C VAL A 173 14.06 0.29 1.10
N LYS A 174 13.91 -1.04 1.11
CA LYS A 174 14.78 -1.93 1.88
C LYS A 174 16.01 -2.40 1.08
N GLY A 175 15.87 -2.56 -0.24
CA GLY A 175 16.96 -2.82 -1.19
C GLY A 175 17.53 -1.52 -1.76
N ASP A 176 17.77 -1.51 -3.08
CA ASP A 176 18.32 -0.38 -3.81
C ASP A 176 17.21 0.55 -4.37
N ALA A 177 17.44 1.85 -4.26
CA ALA A 177 16.56 2.88 -4.79
C ALA A 177 17.24 3.63 -5.94
N SER A 178 16.64 3.57 -7.14
CA SER A 178 17.05 4.32 -8.32
C SER A 178 15.95 5.29 -8.74
N VAL A 179 16.26 6.59 -8.74
CA VAL A 179 15.33 7.65 -9.14
C VAL A 179 15.98 8.50 -10.22
N ILE A 180 15.42 8.43 -11.42
CA ILE A 180 15.99 8.97 -12.65
C ILE A 180 14.97 9.87 -13.33
N ALA A 181 15.34 11.13 -13.57
CA ALA A 181 14.57 12.06 -14.38
C ALA A 181 15.48 12.63 -15.48
N LYS A 182 14.95 12.79 -16.70
CA LYS A 182 15.73 13.40 -17.79
C LYS A 182 15.87 14.92 -17.69
N GLN A 183 15.01 15.59 -16.92
CA GLN A 183 15.02 17.05 -16.76
C GLN A 183 15.31 17.46 -15.31
N GLU A 184 14.36 17.25 -14.39
CA GLU A 184 14.48 17.75 -13.01
C GLU A 184 14.02 16.72 -11.97
N ILE A 185 14.69 16.69 -10.82
CA ILE A 185 14.21 16.02 -9.61
C ILE A 185 14.10 17.08 -8.50
N SER A 186 12.89 17.25 -7.93
CA SER A 186 12.64 18.16 -6.81
C SER A 186 12.02 17.42 -5.62
N MET A 187 12.45 17.76 -4.41
CA MET A 187 12.00 17.13 -3.17
C MET A 187 11.73 18.18 -2.08
N GLN A 188 10.53 18.17 -1.51
CA GLN A 188 10.09 18.99 -0.38
C GLN A 188 9.62 18.13 0.80
N THR A 189 10.18 16.94 0.95
CA THR A 189 9.85 16.00 2.04
C THR A 189 11.09 15.30 2.58
N ASN A 190 10.93 14.55 3.68
CA ASN A 190 12.00 13.74 4.27
C ASN A 190 12.34 12.53 3.39
N SER A 191 13.65 12.26 3.29
CA SER A 191 14.20 11.19 2.47
C SER A 191 15.17 10.33 3.30
N SER A 192 14.92 9.03 3.38
CA SER A 192 15.83 8.08 4.04
C SER A 192 16.53 7.24 2.97
N LYS A 193 17.81 7.57 2.68
CA LYS A 193 18.70 6.95 1.67
C LYS A 193 18.27 7.11 0.19
N PHE A 194 18.94 8.01 -0.53
CA PHE A 194 18.93 8.02 -2.00
C PHE A 194 20.35 7.89 -2.55
N GLY A 195 20.51 7.03 -3.56
CA GLY A 195 21.52 7.23 -4.60
C GLY A 195 20.87 8.03 -5.72
N ILE A 196 21.05 9.36 -5.74
CA ILE A 196 20.53 10.20 -6.82
C ILE A 196 21.52 10.09 -7.99
N VAL A 197 21.06 9.54 -9.12
CA VAL A 197 21.82 9.54 -10.38
C VAL A 197 21.07 10.44 -11.36
N LEU A 198 21.60 11.64 -11.59
CA LEU A 198 21.17 12.50 -12.69
C LEU A 198 21.88 11.98 -13.95
N LEU A 199 21.12 11.34 -14.84
CA LEU A 199 21.62 11.03 -16.18
C LEU A 199 21.39 12.26 -17.05
N THR A 200 22.48 12.86 -17.49
CA THR A 200 22.44 13.90 -18.52
C THR A 200 22.16 13.26 -19.88
N PRO A 201 21.67 14.02 -20.88
CA PRO A 201 21.47 13.49 -22.23
C PRO A 201 22.72 12.83 -22.85
N ASP A 202 23.91 13.11 -22.34
CA ASP A 202 25.18 12.50 -22.76
C ASP A 202 25.41 11.08 -22.19
N ASP A 203 24.65 10.65 -21.18
CA ASP A 203 24.83 9.34 -20.53
C ASP A 203 24.06 8.19 -21.22
N ILE A 204 23.32 8.49 -22.30
CA ILE A 204 22.60 7.54 -23.13
C ILE A 204 23.20 7.47 -24.56
N GLY A 205 24.50 7.22 -24.64
CA GLY A 205 25.21 6.94 -25.89
C GLY A 205 25.05 5.50 -26.38
#